data_AF-A0A1A8KVB1-F1
#
_entry.id   AF-A0A1A8KVB1-F1
#
_cell.length_a   1.000
_cell.length_b   1.000
_cell.length_c   1.000
_cell.angle_alpha   90.00
_cell.angle_beta   90.00
_cell.angle_gamma   90.00
#
_symmetry.space_group_name_H-M   'P 1'
#
loop_
_entity.id
_entity.type
_entity.pdbx_description
1 polymer ?
#
loop_
_entity_poly.entity_id
_entity_poly.type
_entity_poly.pdbx_seq_one_letter_code
_entity_poly.pdbx_strand_id
1 'polypeptide(L)'
;CRCQILRRVNKDEGPYTKHLAGSRPPDGALAIRRQSIPDEFRGATLVELMKKEGTTLGLTVSGGIDKDGKPRVSNLRQGGIAARSDQLNVGDYIRSVNGINLAKFRHDEIISLLKNVGERVVLEVEYELPPVSVQGSGVVFKNVEVTLHKEGNSFGFVIRGGAYEDRNKTRPIVITTIRPGGPADREGTVKPGDRLLSIDGIRLHGSTLSEAMSILKQCGQEATLLIEYDVSVMDSVATASGPLLVEVAKPTGSSLGVALSTSVFCSKQVIVIDKVKPASIADRCGALHAGDHILSVDGKSMEFCSLAEATQLLSASCQTVRMEILPQHQARPALNAPQHVKVQRSP
;
A
#
# COMPACT_ATOMS: atom_id res chain seq x y z
N CYS A 1 4.21 3.46 2.73
CA CYS A 1 5.51 2.86 3.10
C CYS A 1 6.02 3.50 4.38
N ARG A 2 6.62 2.77 5.32
CA ARG A 2 7.41 3.38 6.40
C ARG A 2 8.85 3.48 5.91
N CYS A 3 9.33 4.70 5.73
CA CYS A 3 10.71 5.01 5.36
C CYS A 3 11.27 5.95 6.43
N GLN A 4 12.50 5.70 6.87
CA GLN A 4 13.19 6.57 7.83
C GLN A 4 14.57 6.94 7.27
N ILE A 5 14.95 8.22 7.43
CA ILE A 5 16.29 8.70 7.12
C ILE A 5 17.02 8.92 8.43
N LEU A 6 18.12 8.20 8.64
CA LEU A 6 19.00 8.37 9.80
C LEU A 6 20.20 9.21 9.35
N ARG A 7 20.39 10.40 9.92
CA ARG A 7 21.60 11.20 9.70
C ARG A 7 22.75 10.59 10.50
N ARG A 8 23.85 10.27 9.82
CA ARG A 8 25.09 9.83 10.46
C ARG A 8 25.73 11.02 11.16
N VAL A 9 25.65 11.08 12.49
CA VAL A 9 26.47 11.98 13.30
C VAL A 9 27.82 11.28 13.48
N ASN A 10 28.88 11.82 12.86
CA ASN A 10 30.25 11.39 13.18
C ASN A 10 30.60 11.86 14.59
N LYS A 11 30.93 10.95 15.51
CA LYS A 11 31.85 11.24 16.62
C LYS A 11 32.38 9.96 17.29
N ASP A 12 33.70 9.91 17.37
CA ASP A 12 34.55 9.01 18.16
C ASP A 12 34.41 9.21 19.69
N GLU A 13 34.69 8.11 20.42
CA GLU A 13 35.26 7.97 21.78
C GLU A 13 34.49 8.42 23.05
N GLY A 14 34.40 7.49 24.03
CA GLY A 14 34.36 7.80 25.48
C GLY A 14 33.26 7.12 26.34
N PRO A 15 33.60 6.24 27.33
CA PRO A 15 32.63 5.46 28.11
C PRO A 15 32.27 6.06 29.48
N TYR A 16 31.16 5.55 30.07
CA TYR A 16 30.59 5.79 31.41
C TYR A 16 29.74 7.06 31.64
N THR A 17 28.42 6.84 31.78
CA THR A 17 27.67 7.28 32.98
C THR A 17 26.46 6.37 33.22
N LYS A 18 26.27 6.02 34.50
CA LYS A 18 25.25 5.12 35.06
C LYS A 18 23.95 5.87 35.40
N HIS A 19 22.82 5.15 35.28
CA HIS A 19 21.50 5.31 35.91
C HIS A 19 20.65 6.58 35.65
N LEU A 20 19.38 6.37 35.24
CA LEU A 20 18.22 6.52 36.13
C LEU A 20 16.95 5.87 35.52
N ALA A 21 16.11 5.36 36.40
CA ALA A 21 14.87 4.67 36.11
C ALA A 21 13.72 5.63 35.74
N GLY A 22 12.74 5.11 35.00
CA GLY A 22 11.33 5.48 35.12
C GLY A 22 10.78 6.50 34.12
N SER A 23 10.04 6.00 33.13
CA SER A 23 8.68 6.49 32.85
C SER A 23 8.01 5.55 31.84
N ARG A 24 7.07 4.73 32.35
CA ARG A 24 6.08 4.04 31.51
C ARG A 24 5.34 5.08 30.66
N PRO A 25 5.09 4.83 29.37
CA PRO A 25 4.14 5.66 28.63
C PRO A 25 2.75 5.49 29.26
N PRO A 26 1.92 6.54 29.28
CA PRO A 26 0.60 6.47 29.90
C PRO A 26 -0.31 5.54 29.08
N ASP A 27 -0.59 4.37 29.65
CA ASP A 27 -1.80 3.60 29.36
C ASP A 27 -3.00 4.48 29.68
N GLY A 28 -3.71 4.95 28.65
CA GLY A 28 -4.92 5.75 28.88
C GLY A 28 -5.48 6.47 27.67
N ALA A 29 -5.84 5.74 26.61
CA ALA A 29 -6.89 6.17 25.65
C ALA A 29 -7.40 5.09 24.67
N LEU A 30 -7.04 3.81 24.82
CA LEU A 30 -7.47 2.74 23.91
C LEU A 30 -8.20 1.61 24.63
N ALA A 31 -9.21 1.93 25.44
CA ALA A 31 -10.07 0.90 26.01
C ALA A 31 -11.44 1.44 26.45
N ILE A 32 -12.14 2.19 25.59
CA ILE A 32 -13.57 2.47 25.82
C ILE A 32 -14.35 2.20 24.51
N ARG A 33 -14.97 1.02 24.48
CA ARG A 33 -16.19 0.63 23.73
C ARG A 33 -16.43 1.32 22.38
N ARG A 34 -16.24 0.59 21.27
CA ARG A 34 -17.08 0.75 20.07
C ARG A 34 -17.45 -0.60 19.47
N GLN A 35 -18.64 -1.10 19.83
CA GLN A 35 -19.27 -2.31 19.27
C GLN A 35 -19.90 -2.09 17.88
N SER A 36 -19.59 -1.00 17.19
CA SER A 36 -20.10 -0.72 15.85
C SER A 36 -19.33 0.42 15.19
N ILE A 37 -19.13 0.33 13.88
CA ILE A 37 -18.64 1.44 13.06
C ILE A 37 -19.63 2.60 13.17
N PRO A 38 -19.20 3.82 13.55
CA PRO A 38 -20.08 4.99 13.57
C PRO A 38 -20.72 5.20 12.20
N ASP A 39 -21.97 5.65 12.16
CA ASP A 39 -22.74 5.69 10.91
C ASP A 39 -22.12 6.58 9.84
N GLU A 40 -21.38 7.62 10.23
CA GLU A 40 -20.63 8.54 9.34
C GLU A 40 -19.39 7.89 8.69
N PHE A 41 -18.87 6.81 9.26
CA PHE A 41 -17.74 6.04 8.73
C PHE A 41 -18.16 4.67 8.20
N ARG A 42 -19.47 4.41 8.11
CA ARG A 42 -19.98 3.11 7.66
C ARG A 42 -20.37 3.16 6.19
N GLY A 43 -19.78 2.26 5.42
CA GLY A 43 -20.19 1.93 4.06
C GLY A 43 -20.95 0.61 4.02
N ALA A 44 -21.69 0.39 2.94
CA ALA A 44 -22.40 -0.86 2.70
C ALA A 44 -22.18 -1.33 1.25
N THR A 45 -22.25 -2.64 1.05
CA THR A 45 -22.15 -3.26 -0.28
C THR A 45 -22.92 -4.58 -0.32
N LEU A 46 -23.34 -4.97 -1.53
CA LEU A 46 -23.91 -6.28 -1.81
C LEU A 46 -22.84 -7.15 -2.47
N VAL A 47 -22.51 -8.26 -1.82
CA VAL A 47 -21.56 -9.24 -2.32
C VAL A 47 -22.30 -10.47 -2.80
N GLU A 48 -22.15 -10.78 -4.08
CA GLU A 48 -22.72 -11.96 -4.70
C GLU A 48 -21.64 -13.04 -4.89
N LEU A 49 -21.91 -14.23 -4.33
CA LEU A 49 -21.04 -15.40 -4.40
C LEU A 49 -21.81 -16.56 -5.02
N MET A 50 -21.13 -17.31 -5.88
CA MET A 50 -21.65 -18.53 -6.50
C MET A 50 -20.95 -19.73 -5.89
N LYS A 51 -21.66 -20.47 -5.04
CA LYS A 51 -21.26 -21.72 -4.41
C LYS A 51 -21.42 -22.86 -5.42
N LYS A 52 -20.35 -23.61 -5.64
CA LYS A 52 -20.40 -24.85 -6.45
C LYS A 52 -20.86 -26.01 -5.58
N GLU A 53 -21.52 -26.99 -6.19
CA GLU A 53 -21.90 -28.23 -5.49
C GLU A 53 -20.70 -28.86 -4.77
N GLY A 54 -20.93 -29.34 -3.54
CA GLY A 54 -19.89 -29.93 -2.69
C GLY A 54 -18.83 -28.96 -2.15
N THR A 55 -18.89 -27.67 -2.47
CA THR A 55 -17.93 -26.67 -1.97
C THR A 55 -18.53 -25.78 -0.89
N THR A 56 -17.67 -25.21 -0.05
CA THR A 56 -18.06 -24.17 0.91
C THR A 56 -17.64 -22.79 0.39
N LEU A 57 -18.23 -21.74 0.95
CA LEU A 57 -17.82 -20.37 0.63
C LEU A 57 -16.36 -20.08 1.03
N GLY A 58 -15.77 -20.87 1.94
CA GLY A 58 -14.48 -20.52 2.54
C GLY A 58 -14.54 -19.27 3.42
N LEU A 59 -15.73 -18.94 3.93
CA LEU A 59 -16.00 -17.81 4.81
C LEU A 59 -16.15 -18.32 6.25
N THR A 60 -15.45 -17.69 7.19
CA THR A 60 -15.67 -17.91 8.63
C THR A 60 -16.27 -16.64 9.23
N VAL A 61 -17.31 -16.83 10.03
CA VAL A 61 -18.05 -15.74 10.69
C VAL A 61 -17.86 -15.88 12.19
N SER A 62 -17.81 -14.75 12.90
CA SER A 62 -17.87 -14.66 14.36
C SER A 62 -18.99 -13.70 14.76
N GLY A 63 -19.34 -13.67 16.05
CA GLY A 63 -20.46 -12.85 16.53
C GLY A 63 -21.82 -13.53 16.34
N GLY A 64 -22.86 -12.84 16.78
CA GLY A 64 -24.20 -13.37 17.03
C GLY A 64 -24.72 -12.80 18.35
N ILE A 65 -26.03 -12.84 18.59
CA ILE A 65 -26.59 -12.24 19.82
C ILE A 65 -26.11 -12.89 21.13
N ASP A 66 -25.60 -14.13 21.04
CA ASP A 66 -25.06 -14.96 22.11
C ASP A 66 -23.53 -14.91 22.20
N LYS A 67 -22.86 -14.17 21.30
CA LYS A 67 -21.40 -14.00 21.24
C LYS A 67 -21.03 -12.51 21.23
N ASP A 68 -19.74 -12.22 21.32
CA ASP A 68 -19.26 -10.84 21.35
C ASP A 68 -19.43 -10.15 19.99
N GLY A 69 -20.50 -9.36 19.90
CA GLY A 69 -20.75 -8.40 18.84
C GLY A 69 -21.54 -8.91 17.65
N LYS A 70 -21.73 -8.01 16.68
CA LYS A 70 -22.47 -8.29 15.44
C LYS A 70 -21.77 -9.35 14.58
N PRO A 71 -22.51 -10.09 13.74
CA PRO A 71 -21.94 -11.05 12.81
C PRO A 71 -20.87 -10.39 11.94
N ARG A 72 -19.65 -10.90 11.96
CA ARG A 72 -18.50 -10.35 11.24
C ARG A 72 -17.63 -11.43 10.62
N VAL A 73 -17.03 -11.12 9.49
CA VAL A 73 -16.03 -11.96 8.82
C VAL A 73 -14.81 -12.06 9.72
N SER A 74 -14.55 -13.25 10.26
CA SER A 74 -13.36 -13.51 11.09
C SER A 74 -12.20 -14.05 10.28
N ASN A 75 -12.48 -14.78 9.20
CA ASN A 75 -11.44 -15.31 8.32
C ASN A 75 -11.98 -15.59 6.92
N LEU A 76 -11.07 -15.52 5.94
CA LEU A 76 -11.30 -15.90 4.55
C LEU A 76 -10.27 -16.97 4.18
N ARG A 77 -10.75 -18.19 3.91
CA ARG A 77 -9.88 -19.33 3.55
C ARG A 77 -9.21 -19.05 2.21
N GLN A 78 -7.88 -19.19 2.17
CA GLN A 78 -7.12 -19.06 0.92
C GLN A 78 -7.65 -20.02 -0.15
N GLY A 79 -7.87 -19.49 -1.36
CA GLY A 79 -8.47 -20.23 -2.47
C GLY A 79 -9.98 -20.49 -2.36
N GLY A 80 -10.62 -20.15 -1.24
CA GLY A 80 -12.07 -20.22 -1.07
C GLY A 80 -12.81 -19.20 -1.94
N ILE A 81 -14.10 -19.42 -2.14
CA ILE A 81 -14.97 -18.59 -3.01
C ILE A 81 -15.03 -17.15 -2.50
N ALA A 82 -15.23 -16.98 -1.19
CA ALA A 82 -15.28 -15.67 -0.54
C ALA A 82 -13.96 -14.90 -0.70
N ALA A 83 -12.81 -15.56 -0.53
CA ALA A 83 -11.50 -14.94 -0.72
C ALA A 83 -11.25 -14.57 -2.19
N ARG A 84 -11.55 -15.48 -3.13
CA ARG A 84 -11.35 -15.26 -4.58
C ARG A 84 -12.34 -14.28 -5.20
N SER A 85 -13.43 -13.96 -4.50
CA SER A 85 -14.39 -12.95 -4.94
C SER A 85 -13.79 -11.54 -4.94
N ASP A 86 -12.73 -11.33 -4.15
CA ASP A 86 -12.07 -10.04 -3.95
C ASP A 86 -13.08 -8.90 -3.62
N GLN A 87 -14.17 -9.23 -2.92
CA GLN A 87 -15.22 -8.30 -2.50
C GLN A 87 -15.36 -8.18 -0.97
N LEU A 88 -14.78 -9.12 -0.21
CA LEU A 88 -14.85 -9.20 1.25
C LEU A 88 -13.48 -8.99 1.89
N ASN A 89 -13.48 -8.35 3.06
CA ASN A 89 -12.33 -8.22 3.95
C ASN A 89 -12.63 -8.89 5.29
N VAL A 90 -11.57 -9.32 5.97
CA VAL A 90 -11.66 -9.69 7.39
C VAL A 90 -12.02 -8.45 8.20
N GLY A 91 -12.99 -8.58 9.12
CA GLY A 91 -13.54 -7.48 9.91
C GLY A 91 -14.83 -6.87 9.36
N ASP A 92 -15.20 -7.18 8.12
CA ASP A 92 -16.50 -6.77 7.56
C ASP A 92 -17.67 -7.34 8.36
N TYR A 93 -18.73 -6.57 8.52
CA TYR A 93 -19.95 -7.00 9.22
C TYR A 93 -20.97 -7.55 8.23
N ILE A 94 -21.51 -8.72 8.51
CA ILE A 94 -22.55 -9.35 7.68
C ILE A 94 -23.90 -8.97 8.25
N ARG A 95 -24.64 -8.14 7.52
CA ARG A 95 -25.95 -7.64 7.92
C ARG A 95 -27.07 -8.61 7.56
N SER A 96 -27.04 -9.15 6.35
CA SER A 96 -28.03 -10.11 5.87
C SER A 96 -27.44 -11.14 4.92
N VAL A 97 -28.10 -12.31 4.84
CA VAL A 97 -27.77 -13.41 3.91
C VAL A 97 -29.04 -13.75 3.14
N ASN A 98 -29.04 -13.58 1.80
CA ASN A 98 -30.20 -13.79 0.94
C ASN A 98 -31.47 -13.05 1.43
N GLY A 99 -31.30 -11.84 1.97
CA GLY A 99 -32.39 -11.02 2.53
C GLY A 99 -32.77 -11.34 3.98
N ILE A 100 -32.20 -12.39 4.59
CA ILE A 100 -32.43 -12.74 5.99
C ILE A 100 -31.50 -11.91 6.88
N ASN A 101 -32.08 -11.00 7.67
CA ASN A 101 -31.35 -10.11 8.57
C ASN A 101 -30.79 -10.89 9.79
N LEU A 102 -29.48 -10.80 10.01
CA LEU A 102 -28.78 -11.56 11.05
C LEU A 102 -28.77 -10.88 12.43
N ALA A 103 -29.33 -9.67 12.58
CA ALA A 103 -29.20 -8.87 13.80
C ALA A 103 -29.72 -9.55 15.08
N LYS A 104 -30.66 -10.49 14.94
CA LYS A 104 -31.26 -11.24 16.06
C LYS A 104 -30.85 -12.72 16.10
N PHE A 105 -29.95 -13.15 15.23
CA PHE A 105 -29.57 -14.56 15.12
C PHE A 105 -28.45 -14.88 16.11
N ARG A 106 -28.52 -16.08 16.68
CA ARG A 106 -27.42 -16.69 17.42
C ARG A 106 -26.31 -17.14 16.47
N HIS A 107 -25.12 -17.32 17.02
CA HIS A 107 -23.93 -17.70 16.26
C HIS A 107 -24.13 -19.01 15.51
N ASP A 108 -24.64 -20.04 16.16
CA ASP A 108 -24.94 -21.34 15.56
C ASP A 108 -26.01 -21.27 14.46
N GLU A 109 -27.04 -20.44 14.65
CA GLU A 109 -28.07 -20.16 13.63
C GLU A 109 -27.46 -19.49 12.39
N ILE A 110 -26.56 -18.51 12.55
CA ILE A 110 -25.86 -17.85 11.45
C ILE A 110 -25.01 -18.85 10.66
N ILE A 111 -24.25 -19.68 11.36
CA ILE A 111 -23.41 -20.70 10.72
C ILE A 111 -24.26 -21.74 9.99
N SER A 112 -25.39 -22.15 10.58
CA SER A 112 -26.33 -23.07 9.96
C SER A 112 -26.96 -22.47 8.70
N LEU A 113 -27.33 -21.19 8.74
CA LEU A 113 -27.87 -20.46 7.59
C LEU A 113 -26.86 -20.41 6.43
N LEU A 114 -25.59 -20.08 6.71
CA LEU A 114 -24.54 -20.01 5.68
C LEU A 114 -24.18 -21.38 5.08
N LYS A 115 -24.26 -22.46 5.87
CA LYS A 115 -24.05 -23.83 5.39
C LYS A 115 -25.15 -24.29 4.45
N ASN A 116 -26.40 -24.00 4.82
CA ASN A 116 -27.61 -24.44 4.13
C ASN A 116 -28.05 -23.52 3.00
N VAL A 117 -27.34 -22.40 2.81
CA VAL A 117 -27.57 -21.52 1.68
C VAL A 117 -27.28 -22.27 0.36
N GLY A 118 -28.14 -22.01 -0.64
CA GLY A 118 -28.05 -22.63 -1.97
C GLY A 118 -26.84 -22.17 -2.79
N GLU A 119 -26.89 -22.39 -4.09
CA GLU A 119 -25.80 -22.03 -5.01
C GLU A 119 -25.52 -20.53 -5.04
N ARG A 120 -26.58 -19.71 -5.05
CA ARG A 120 -26.46 -18.26 -5.09
C ARG A 120 -26.54 -17.67 -3.68
N VAL A 121 -25.50 -16.94 -3.31
CA VAL A 121 -25.39 -16.29 -1.99
C VAL A 121 -25.21 -14.79 -2.19
N VAL A 122 -26.13 -14.02 -1.64
CA VAL A 122 -26.09 -12.57 -1.61
C VAL A 122 -25.90 -12.14 -0.17
N LEU A 123 -24.77 -11.50 0.11
CA LEU A 123 -24.43 -10.97 1.42
C LEU A 123 -24.57 -9.45 1.38
N GLU A 124 -25.34 -8.90 2.31
CA GLU A 124 -25.29 -7.47 2.58
C GLU A 124 -24.23 -7.21 3.66
N VAL A 125 -23.23 -6.42 3.30
CA VAL A 125 -22.02 -6.27 4.10
C VAL A 125 -21.81 -4.81 4.44
N GLU A 126 -21.61 -4.53 5.74
CA GLU A 126 -21.20 -3.23 6.24
C GLU A 126 -19.69 -3.23 6.52
N TYR A 127 -19.04 -2.12 6.19
CA TYR A 127 -17.60 -1.96 6.35
C TYR A 127 -17.21 -0.54 6.75
N GLU A 128 -15.99 -0.39 7.24
CA GLU A 128 -15.44 0.92 7.58
C GLU A 128 -14.97 1.62 6.31
N LEU A 129 -15.49 2.84 6.09
CA LEU A 129 -15.10 3.69 4.98
C LEU A 129 -13.61 4.01 5.08
N PRO A 130 -12.89 4.08 3.94
CA PRO A 130 -11.52 4.58 3.94
C PRO A 130 -11.43 5.92 4.67
N PRO A 131 -10.30 6.17 5.38
CA PRO A 131 -10.12 7.43 6.07
C PRO A 131 -10.26 8.59 5.08
N VAL A 132 -10.85 9.69 5.54
CA VAL A 132 -10.87 10.93 4.74
C VAL A 132 -9.42 11.29 4.46
N SER A 133 -9.07 11.48 3.19
CA SER A 133 -7.74 11.89 2.78
C SER A 133 -7.46 13.29 3.35
N VAL A 134 -6.90 13.35 4.55
CA VAL A 134 -6.38 14.60 5.11
C VAL A 134 -5.11 14.88 4.33
N GLN A 135 -5.14 15.89 3.46
CA GLN A 135 -3.95 16.36 2.75
C GLN A 135 -2.95 16.89 3.79
N GLY A 136 -2.15 16.00 4.37
CA GLY A 136 -1.04 16.35 5.25
C GLY A 136 0.14 16.86 4.41
N SER A 137 0.95 17.77 4.95
CA SER A 137 2.06 18.42 4.25
C SER A 137 3.27 17.51 3.94
N GLY A 138 3.10 16.18 3.94
CA GLY A 138 4.20 15.22 3.85
C GLY A 138 4.04 14.16 2.76
N VAL A 139 3.06 14.29 1.88
CA VAL A 139 2.79 13.34 0.79
C VAL A 139 2.45 14.09 -0.50
N VAL A 140 3.00 13.63 -1.61
CA VAL A 140 2.64 14.05 -2.98
C VAL A 140 1.91 12.91 -3.66
N PHE A 141 0.86 13.23 -4.41
CA PHE A 141 0.11 12.26 -5.19
C PHE A 141 0.68 12.17 -6.61
N LYS A 142 0.87 10.94 -7.09
CA LYS A 142 1.28 10.64 -8.46
C LYS A 142 0.32 9.62 -9.07
N ASN A 143 0.28 9.58 -10.40
CA ASN A 143 -0.56 8.66 -11.15
C ASN A 143 0.29 7.62 -11.90
N VAL A 144 -0.26 6.42 -12.06
CA VAL A 144 0.33 5.34 -12.86
C VAL A 144 -0.78 4.57 -13.56
N GLU A 145 -0.53 4.14 -14.78
CA GLU A 145 -1.38 3.20 -15.49
C GLU A 145 -0.85 1.78 -15.30
N VAL A 146 -1.74 0.85 -14.95
CA VAL A 146 -1.41 -0.55 -14.72
C VAL A 146 -2.39 -1.42 -15.49
N THR A 147 -1.85 -2.23 -16.42
CA THR A 147 -2.65 -3.22 -17.15
C THR A 147 -2.63 -4.55 -16.41
N LEU A 148 -3.80 -5.05 -16.05
CA LEU A 148 -3.97 -6.32 -15.33
C LEU A 148 -4.81 -7.29 -16.14
N HIS A 149 -4.54 -8.58 -15.92
CA HIS A 149 -5.32 -9.68 -16.48
C HIS A 149 -6.16 -10.34 -15.38
N LYS A 150 -7.45 -10.53 -15.63
CA LYS A 150 -8.36 -11.17 -14.68
C LYS A 150 -7.93 -12.61 -14.41
N GLU A 151 -8.11 -13.03 -13.17
CA GLU A 151 -8.03 -14.43 -12.78
C GLU A 151 -9.43 -14.88 -12.33
N GLY A 152 -10.15 -15.53 -13.24
CA GLY A 152 -11.59 -15.75 -13.05
C GLY A 152 -12.36 -14.47 -13.36
N ASN A 153 -12.94 -13.83 -12.34
CA ASN A 153 -13.76 -12.62 -12.52
C ASN A 153 -13.28 -11.42 -11.70
N SER A 154 -12.00 -11.41 -11.31
CA SER A 154 -11.42 -10.36 -10.47
C SER A 154 -9.95 -10.11 -10.79
N PHE A 155 -9.45 -8.96 -10.34
CA PHE A 155 -8.05 -8.55 -10.47
C PHE A 155 -7.23 -8.76 -9.19
N GLY A 156 -7.78 -9.45 -8.18
CA GLY A 156 -7.05 -9.75 -6.95
C GLY A 156 -7.00 -8.62 -5.94
N PHE A 157 -7.95 -7.68 -5.94
CA PHE A 157 -8.02 -6.61 -4.96
C PHE A 157 -9.45 -6.23 -4.58
N VAL A 158 -9.63 -5.72 -3.36
CA VAL A 158 -10.90 -5.23 -2.81
C VAL A 158 -10.91 -3.71 -2.88
N ILE A 159 -12.00 -3.13 -3.38
CA ILE A 159 -12.24 -1.68 -3.38
C ILE A 159 -13.31 -1.27 -2.36
N ARG A 160 -13.17 -0.07 -1.78
CA ARG A 160 -14.12 0.56 -0.84
C ARG A 160 -14.23 2.05 -1.12
N GLY A 161 -15.25 2.70 -0.57
CA GLY A 161 -15.49 4.14 -0.73
C GLY A 161 -16.57 4.44 -1.78
N GLY A 162 -16.34 5.44 -2.63
CA GLY A 162 -17.30 5.91 -3.62
C GLY A 162 -18.21 7.03 -3.12
N ALA A 163 -19.05 7.52 -4.03
CA ALA A 163 -20.06 8.53 -3.73
C ALA A 163 -21.23 7.98 -2.92
N TYR A 164 -21.70 8.80 -1.99
CA TYR A 164 -22.90 8.57 -1.17
C TYR A 164 -23.80 9.81 -1.26
N GLU A 165 -25.11 9.63 -1.03
CA GLU A 165 -26.06 10.75 -0.93
C GLU A 165 -25.62 11.75 0.15
N ASP A 166 -25.16 11.23 1.29
CA ASP A 166 -24.48 12.01 2.32
C ASP A 166 -23.03 12.30 1.89
N ARG A 167 -22.77 13.58 1.58
CA ARG A 167 -21.43 14.05 1.18
C ARG A 167 -20.37 13.80 2.25
N ASN A 168 -20.75 13.74 3.53
CA ASN A 168 -19.81 13.46 4.62
C ASN A 168 -19.30 12.02 4.61
N LYS A 169 -20.02 11.10 3.94
CA LYS A 169 -19.61 9.70 3.74
C LYS A 169 -18.90 9.44 2.43
N THR A 170 -18.97 10.38 1.50
CA THR A 170 -18.29 10.24 0.20
C THR A 170 -16.78 10.10 0.42
N ARG A 171 -16.18 9.09 -0.22
CA ARG A 171 -14.74 8.80 -0.19
C ARG A 171 -14.25 8.52 -1.60
N PRO A 172 -12.96 8.74 -1.91
CA PRO A 172 -12.39 8.18 -3.12
C PRO A 172 -12.55 6.65 -3.13
N ILE A 173 -12.56 6.05 -4.32
CA ILE A 173 -12.55 4.60 -4.47
C ILE A 173 -11.13 4.12 -4.20
N VAL A 174 -10.95 3.44 -3.06
CA VAL A 174 -9.65 3.03 -2.53
C VAL A 174 -9.53 1.52 -2.59
N ILE A 175 -8.37 1.04 -3.01
CA ILE A 175 -7.97 -0.36 -2.91
C ILE A 175 -7.56 -0.63 -1.46
N THR A 176 -8.29 -1.48 -0.75
CA THR A 176 -8.05 -1.73 0.69
C THR A 176 -7.24 -2.99 0.95
N THR A 177 -7.31 -3.95 0.04
CA THR A 177 -6.70 -5.27 0.23
C THR A 177 -6.29 -5.83 -1.13
N ILE A 178 -5.13 -6.48 -1.15
CA ILE A 178 -4.64 -7.22 -2.32
C ILE A 178 -4.55 -8.68 -1.90
N ARG A 179 -5.13 -9.56 -2.71
CA ARG A 179 -5.11 -11.00 -2.48
C ARG A 179 -3.72 -11.55 -2.84
N PRO A 180 -3.03 -12.21 -1.90
CA PRO A 180 -1.73 -12.83 -2.16
C PRO A 180 -1.79 -13.80 -3.34
N GLY A 181 -0.84 -13.68 -4.26
CA GLY A 181 -0.74 -14.45 -5.49
C GLY A 181 -1.76 -14.11 -6.56
N GLY A 182 -2.68 -13.15 -6.35
CA GLY A 182 -3.64 -12.70 -7.37
C GLY A 182 -3.02 -11.78 -8.43
N PRO A 183 -3.77 -11.35 -9.45
CA PRO A 183 -3.23 -10.53 -10.54
C PRO A 183 -2.51 -9.25 -10.11
N ALA A 184 -3.14 -8.43 -9.25
CA ALA A 184 -2.52 -7.21 -8.75
C ALA A 184 -1.29 -7.45 -7.86
N ASP A 185 -1.26 -8.57 -7.13
CA ASP A 185 -0.09 -8.94 -6.31
C ASP A 185 1.10 -9.35 -7.19
N ARG A 186 0.84 -10.16 -8.23
CA ARG A 186 1.86 -10.61 -9.19
C ARG A 186 2.44 -9.46 -10.02
N GLU A 187 1.60 -8.50 -10.40
CA GLU A 187 2.06 -7.29 -11.09
C GLU A 187 2.85 -6.38 -10.13
N GLY A 188 2.39 -6.27 -8.88
CA GLY A 188 3.16 -5.74 -7.76
C GLY A 188 3.24 -4.22 -7.63
N THR A 189 2.69 -3.45 -8.58
CA THR A 189 2.65 -1.98 -8.55
C THR A 189 1.50 -1.47 -7.67
N VAL A 190 0.35 -2.13 -7.74
CA VAL A 190 -0.83 -1.82 -6.94
C VAL A 190 -0.57 -2.15 -5.47
N LYS A 191 -0.95 -1.25 -4.55
CA LYS A 191 -0.84 -1.43 -3.10
C LYS A 191 -2.12 -1.01 -2.37
N PRO A 192 -2.41 -1.57 -1.18
CA PRO A 192 -3.45 -1.04 -0.32
C PRO A 192 -3.24 0.44 0.01
N GLY A 193 -4.31 1.23 -0.04
CA GLY A 193 -4.31 2.68 0.11
C GLY A 193 -4.34 3.45 -1.21
N ASP A 194 -4.05 2.78 -2.33
CA ASP A 194 -4.10 3.38 -3.66
C ASP A 194 -5.54 3.72 -4.06
N ARG A 195 -5.70 4.78 -4.86
CA ARG A 195 -6.99 5.28 -5.32
C ARG A 195 -7.20 4.92 -6.77
N LEU A 196 -8.29 4.22 -7.06
CA LEU A 196 -8.65 3.82 -8.42
C LEU A 196 -9.39 4.99 -9.10
N LEU A 197 -8.76 5.60 -10.09
CA LEU A 197 -9.28 6.78 -10.79
C LEU A 197 -10.10 6.41 -12.04
N SER A 198 -9.66 5.40 -12.79
CA SER A 198 -10.38 4.92 -13.98
C SER A 198 -10.10 3.45 -14.30
N ILE A 199 -11.02 2.84 -15.05
CA ILE A 199 -10.92 1.49 -15.60
C ILE A 199 -11.18 1.58 -17.10
N ASP A 200 -10.22 1.18 -17.94
CA ASP A 200 -10.32 1.25 -19.41
C ASP A 200 -10.74 2.65 -19.92
N GLY A 201 -10.19 3.69 -19.30
CA GLY A 201 -10.51 5.10 -19.60
C GLY A 201 -11.83 5.60 -19.02
N ILE A 202 -12.67 4.74 -18.45
CA ILE A 202 -13.91 5.14 -17.75
C ILE A 202 -13.54 5.70 -16.38
N ARG A 203 -13.71 7.02 -16.22
CA ARG A 203 -13.42 7.71 -14.95
C ARG A 203 -14.42 7.31 -13.86
N LEU A 204 -13.91 7.10 -12.65
CA LEU A 204 -14.69 6.73 -11.46
C LEU A 204 -14.98 7.92 -10.53
N HIS A 205 -14.64 9.13 -10.95
CA HIS A 205 -14.89 10.33 -10.15
C HIS A 205 -16.40 10.54 -9.96
N GLY A 206 -16.85 10.58 -8.71
CA GLY A 206 -18.26 10.70 -8.37
C GLY A 206 -19.07 9.40 -8.51
N SER A 207 -18.44 8.29 -8.90
CA SER A 207 -19.12 7.00 -8.98
C SER A 207 -19.36 6.40 -7.59
N THR A 208 -20.48 5.72 -7.44
CA THR A 208 -20.75 4.86 -6.28
C THR A 208 -19.85 3.61 -6.31
N LEU A 209 -19.69 2.94 -5.17
CA LEU A 209 -18.96 1.66 -5.14
C LEU A 209 -19.59 0.62 -6.07
N SER A 210 -20.93 0.58 -6.12
CA SER A 210 -21.68 -0.37 -6.96
C SER A 210 -21.37 -0.18 -8.45
N GLU A 211 -21.36 1.06 -8.93
CA GLU A 211 -21.00 1.40 -10.31
C GLU A 211 -19.58 0.97 -10.65
N ALA A 212 -18.61 1.28 -9.78
CA ALA A 212 -17.22 0.88 -10.00
C ALA A 212 -17.04 -0.64 -10.02
N MET A 213 -17.72 -1.38 -9.14
CA MET A 213 -17.71 -2.85 -9.16
C MET A 213 -18.37 -3.40 -10.43
N SER A 214 -19.45 -2.79 -10.91
CA SER A 214 -20.10 -3.17 -12.17
C SER A 214 -19.15 -2.98 -13.36
N ILE A 215 -18.43 -1.85 -13.43
CA ILE A 215 -17.43 -1.58 -14.48
C ILE A 215 -16.31 -2.62 -14.41
N LEU A 216 -15.76 -2.93 -13.23
CA LEU A 216 -14.75 -3.98 -13.05
C LEU A 216 -15.25 -5.37 -13.48
N LYS A 217 -16.52 -5.69 -13.23
CA LYS A 217 -17.12 -6.97 -13.63
C LYS A 217 -17.31 -7.04 -15.15
N GLN A 218 -17.74 -5.94 -15.78
CA GLN A 218 -18.07 -5.87 -17.20
C GLN A 218 -16.87 -5.66 -18.12
N CYS A 219 -15.74 -5.16 -17.61
CA CYS A 219 -14.54 -5.01 -18.44
C CYS A 219 -14.00 -6.35 -18.95
N GLY A 220 -13.10 -6.29 -19.93
CA GLY A 220 -12.52 -7.48 -20.57
C GLY A 220 -11.68 -8.36 -19.62
N GLN A 221 -11.07 -9.41 -20.19
CA GLN A 221 -10.08 -10.20 -19.46
C GLN A 221 -8.81 -9.39 -19.16
N GLU A 222 -8.48 -8.43 -20.00
CA GLU A 222 -7.47 -7.42 -19.76
C GLU A 222 -8.17 -6.08 -19.48
N ALA A 223 -7.67 -5.33 -18.50
CA ALA A 223 -8.10 -3.95 -18.26
C ALA A 223 -6.93 -3.07 -17.84
N THR A 224 -6.95 -1.82 -18.27
CA THR A 224 -5.98 -0.78 -17.88
C THR A 224 -6.58 0.10 -16.80
N LEU A 225 -5.94 0.10 -15.64
CA LEU A 225 -6.35 0.85 -14.45
C LEU A 225 -5.50 2.11 -14.32
N LEU A 226 -6.13 3.27 -14.14
CA LEU A 226 -5.42 4.48 -13.72
C LEU A 226 -5.49 4.57 -12.20
N ILE A 227 -4.33 4.60 -11.57
CA ILE A 227 -4.20 4.55 -10.12
C ILE A 227 -3.44 5.78 -9.63
N GLU A 228 -3.98 6.44 -8.62
CA GLU A 228 -3.28 7.47 -7.85
C GLU A 228 -2.69 6.86 -6.58
N TYR A 229 -1.43 7.18 -6.31
CA TYR A 229 -0.68 6.66 -5.18
C TYR A 229 0.09 7.75 -4.45
N ASP A 230 0.41 7.43 -3.19
CA ASP A 230 1.07 8.32 -2.26
C ASP A 230 2.60 8.16 -2.33
N VAL A 231 3.30 9.27 -2.54
CA VAL A 231 4.76 9.38 -2.44
C VAL A 231 5.11 10.26 -1.26
N SER A 232 5.90 9.75 -0.32
CA SER A 232 6.34 10.53 0.83
C SER A 232 7.25 11.69 0.40
N VAL A 233 7.11 12.86 1.03
CA VAL A 233 8.03 13.99 0.84
C VAL A 233 9.14 13.91 1.89
N MET A 234 10.39 13.95 1.45
CA MET A 234 11.56 13.81 2.31
C MET A 234 12.48 15.04 2.20
N ASP A 235 12.24 16.05 3.03
CA ASP A 235 13.06 17.29 3.06
C ASP A 235 14.54 17.02 3.34
N SER A 236 14.83 15.96 4.08
CA SER A 236 16.19 15.51 4.36
C SER A 236 16.98 15.14 3.11
N VAL A 237 16.32 14.72 2.02
CA VAL A 237 16.99 14.42 0.74
C VAL A 237 17.43 15.71 0.08
N ALA A 238 16.52 16.67 -0.11
CA ALA A 238 16.81 17.92 -0.79
C ALA A 238 17.87 18.78 -0.06
N THR A 239 17.90 18.71 1.27
CA THR A 239 18.83 19.48 2.12
C THR A 239 20.09 18.73 2.52
N ALA A 240 20.25 17.49 2.06
CA ALA A 240 21.41 16.68 2.41
C ALA A 240 22.70 17.35 1.91
N SER A 241 23.72 17.38 2.77
CA SER A 241 25.10 17.79 2.44
C SER A 241 26.11 16.63 2.47
N GLY A 242 25.65 15.42 2.79
CA GLY A 242 26.45 14.19 2.75
C GLY A 242 25.59 12.95 2.43
N PRO A 243 26.16 11.75 2.56
CA PRO A 243 25.44 10.50 2.46
C PRO A 243 24.27 10.40 3.45
N LEU A 244 23.21 9.71 3.05
CA LEU A 244 22.00 9.45 3.82
C LEU A 244 21.82 7.96 4.03
N LEU A 245 21.52 7.54 5.25
CA LEU A 245 21.07 6.18 5.52
C LEU A 245 19.54 6.13 5.41
N VAL A 246 19.04 5.41 4.40
CA VAL A 246 17.63 5.22 4.11
C VAL A 246 17.24 3.80 4.51
N GLU A 247 16.25 3.67 5.40
CA GLU A 247 15.65 2.38 5.75
C GLU A 247 14.26 2.29 5.12
N VAL A 248 14.08 1.30 4.24
CA VAL A 248 12.82 1.10 3.50
C VAL A 248 12.22 -0.25 3.86
N ALA A 249 10.96 -0.25 4.29
CA ALA A 249 10.20 -1.49 4.47
C ALA A 249 9.91 -2.15 3.10
N LYS A 250 10.33 -3.40 2.95
CA LYS A 250 10.20 -4.21 1.73
C LYS A 250 9.59 -5.56 2.11
N PRO A 251 8.31 -5.83 1.79
CA PRO A 251 7.71 -7.14 2.07
C PRO A 251 8.49 -8.27 1.38
N THR A 252 8.57 -9.44 2.03
CA THR A 252 9.26 -10.61 1.49
C THR A 252 8.69 -10.99 0.11
N GLY A 253 9.57 -11.24 -0.86
CA GLY A 253 9.19 -11.57 -2.24
C GLY A 253 8.80 -10.37 -3.11
N SER A 254 8.72 -9.15 -2.56
CA SER A 254 8.56 -7.94 -3.37
C SER A 254 9.90 -7.43 -3.90
N SER A 255 9.89 -6.67 -5.00
CA SER A 255 11.05 -5.92 -5.47
C SER A 255 11.01 -4.47 -4.96
N LEU A 256 12.18 -3.87 -4.73
CA LEU A 256 12.27 -2.46 -4.33
C LEU A 256 11.82 -1.53 -5.48
N GLY A 257 12.06 -1.95 -6.73
CA GLY A 257 11.68 -1.22 -7.94
C GLY A 257 12.70 -0.19 -8.40
N VAL A 258 13.98 -0.44 -8.15
CA VAL A 258 15.10 0.32 -8.72
C VAL A 258 15.79 -0.49 -9.80
N ALA A 259 16.17 0.16 -10.89
CA ALA A 259 17.13 -0.34 -11.86
C ALA A 259 18.49 0.28 -11.53
N LEU A 260 19.53 -0.55 -11.49
CA LEU A 260 20.88 -0.12 -11.17
C LEU A 260 21.72 -0.05 -12.44
N SER A 261 22.71 0.83 -12.43
CA SER A 261 23.80 0.85 -13.41
C SER A 261 25.13 1.14 -12.72
N THR A 262 26.23 0.97 -13.45
CA THR A 262 27.55 1.40 -13.02
C THR A 262 27.88 2.74 -13.65
N SER A 263 28.56 3.60 -12.90
CA SER A 263 29.08 4.89 -13.37
C SER A 263 30.51 5.07 -12.88
N VAL A 264 31.23 6.06 -13.42
CA VAL A 264 32.56 6.43 -12.95
C VAL A 264 32.48 7.77 -12.25
N PHE A 265 32.86 7.80 -10.97
CA PHE A 265 32.91 9.01 -10.15
C PHE A 265 34.29 9.12 -9.50
N CYS A 266 34.97 10.25 -9.68
CA CYS A 266 36.34 10.48 -9.17
C CYS A 266 37.31 9.32 -9.50
N SER A 267 37.31 8.84 -10.75
CA SER A 267 38.11 7.69 -11.24
C SER A 267 37.83 6.35 -10.56
N LYS A 268 36.75 6.23 -9.77
CA LYS A 268 36.27 4.98 -9.17
C LYS A 268 34.97 4.55 -9.83
N GLN A 269 34.78 3.25 -9.99
CA GLN A 269 33.50 2.68 -10.40
C GLN A 269 32.53 2.73 -9.22
N VAL A 270 31.32 3.23 -9.45
CA VAL A 270 30.26 3.35 -8.46
C VAL A 270 28.96 2.73 -8.99
N ILE A 271 28.11 2.28 -8.08
CA ILE A 271 26.77 1.80 -8.41
C ILE A 271 25.78 2.93 -8.20
N VAL A 272 24.96 3.18 -9.21
CA VAL A 272 23.99 4.27 -9.21
C VAL A 272 22.60 3.72 -9.54
N ILE A 273 21.57 4.42 -9.06
CA ILE A 273 20.20 4.16 -9.48
C ILE A 273 20.03 4.74 -10.88
N ASP A 274 19.87 3.90 -11.90
CA ASP A 274 19.56 4.36 -13.26
C ASP A 274 18.13 4.90 -13.33
N LYS A 275 17.17 4.09 -12.85
CA LYS A 275 15.74 4.40 -12.89
C LYS A 275 15.02 3.89 -11.66
N VAL A 276 13.94 4.58 -11.31
CA VAL A 276 12.98 4.15 -10.29
C VAL A 276 11.67 3.82 -11.01
N LYS A 277 11.16 2.59 -10.83
CA LYS A 277 9.87 2.17 -11.40
C LYS A 277 8.75 3.00 -10.72
N PRO A 278 7.85 3.65 -11.49
CA PRO A 278 6.71 4.37 -10.91
C PRO A 278 5.86 3.48 -10.00
N ALA A 279 5.35 4.07 -8.90
CA ALA A 279 4.55 3.38 -7.89
C ALA A 279 5.22 2.14 -7.24
N SER A 280 6.54 1.97 -7.42
CA SER A 280 7.30 0.98 -6.68
C SER A 280 7.52 1.40 -5.22
N ILE A 281 8.09 0.48 -4.42
CA ILE A 281 8.46 0.78 -3.03
C ILE A 281 9.47 1.93 -2.98
N ALA A 282 10.44 1.95 -3.91
CA ALA A 282 11.43 3.01 -4.05
C ALA A 282 10.81 4.36 -4.43
N ASP A 283 9.84 4.38 -5.35
CA ASP A 283 9.17 5.64 -5.71
C ASP A 283 8.33 6.16 -4.53
N ARG A 284 7.53 5.29 -3.92
CA ARG A 284 6.65 5.63 -2.79
C ARG A 284 7.38 6.12 -1.55
N CYS A 285 8.63 5.70 -1.35
CA CYS A 285 9.41 6.16 -0.19
C CYS A 285 9.87 7.62 -0.32
N GLY A 286 9.95 8.15 -1.55
CA GLY A 286 10.39 9.51 -1.86
C GLY A 286 11.85 9.83 -1.48
N ALA A 287 12.60 8.84 -1.01
CA ALA A 287 13.98 8.98 -0.60
C ALA A 287 14.98 8.66 -1.72
N LEU A 288 14.58 7.83 -2.68
CA LEU A 288 15.44 7.28 -3.73
C LEU A 288 15.11 7.93 -5.08
N HIS A 289 16.13 8.40 -5.77
CA HIS A 289 16.02 9.06 -7.07
C HIS A 289 17.02 8.49 -8.08
N ALA A 290 16.70 8.62 -9.36
CA ALA A 290 17.64 8.31 -10.43
C ALA A 290 18.88 9.22 -10.31
N GLY A 291 20.06 8.62 -10.42
CA GLY A 291 21.36 9.26 -10.24
C GLY A 291 21.92 9.21 -8.81
N ASP A 292 21.16 8.74 -7.82
CA ASP A 292 21.70 8.55 -6.47
C ASP A 292 22.76 7.43 -6.49
N HIS A 293 23.89 7.66 -5.82
CA HIS A 293 24.93 6.65 -5.69
C HIS A 293 24.63 5.76 -4.49
N ILE A 294 24.70 4.45 -4.67
CA ILE A 294 24.56 3.50 -3.58
C ILE A 294 25.97 3.22 -3.03
N LEU A 295 26.20 3.60 -1.77
CA LEU A 295 27.46 3.40 -1.07
C LEU A 295 27.49 2.07 -0.33
N SER A 296 26.37 1.70 0.31
CA SER A 296 26.24 0.40 0.98
C SER A 296 24.79 -0.08 1.01
N VAL A 297 24.61 -1.40 1.09
CA VAL A 297 23.32 -2.08 1.27
C VAL A 297 23.47 -3.05 2.43
N ASP A 298 22.62 -2.90 3.45
CA ASP A 298 22.62 -3.70 4.69
C ASP A 298 24.01 -3.82 5.34
N GLY A 299 24.78 -2.72 5.29
CA GLY A 299 26.14 -2.64 5.83
C GLY A 299 27.24 -3.18 4.91
N LYS A 300 26.91 -3.80 3.77
CA LYS A 300 27.89 -4.23 2.77
C LYS A 300 28.24 -3.07 1.84
N SER A 301 29.52 -2.69 1.77
CA SER A 301 30.03 -1.63 0.90
C SER A 301 29.92 -2.00 -0.59
N MET A 302 29.68 -0.99 -1.43
CA MET A 302 29.62 -1.12 -2.88
C MET A 302 30.97 -0.88 -3.58
N GLU A 303 32.05 -0.55 -2.85
CA GLU A 303 33.35 -0.08 -3.44
C GLU A 303 34.05 -1.10 -4.37
N PHE A 304 33.65 -2.37 -4.33
CA PHE A 304 34.11 -3.42 -5.27
C PHE A 304 32.97 -4.35 -5.69
N CYS A 305 31.73 -3.90 -5.53
CA CYS A 305 30.57 -4.71 -5.79
C CYS A 305 30.25 -4.67 -7.29
N SER A 306 30.03 -5.84 -7.90
CA SER A 306 29.50 -5.90 -9.25
C SER A 306 28.02 -5.51 -9.29
N LEU A 307 27.54 -5.11 -10.46
CA LEU A 307 26.12 -4.77 -10.66
C LEU A 307 25.18 -5.93 -10.29
N ALA A 308 25.59 -7.16 -10.61
CA ALA A 308 24.81 -8.36 -10.31
C ALA A 308 24.72 -8.61 -8.80
N GLU A 309 25.84 -8.48 -8.07
CA GLU A 309 25.85 -8.62 -6.61
C GLU A 309 25.00 -7.54 -5.93
N ALA A 310 25.09 -6.28 -6.38
CA ALA A 310 24.28 -5.21 -5.81
C ALA A 310 22.78 -5.43 -6.06
N THR A 311 22.42 -5.88 -7.27
CA THR A 311 21.04 -6.26 -7.59
C THR A 311 20.58 -7.43 -6.71
N GLN A 312 21.45 -8.42 -6.47
CA GLN A 312 21.16 -9.54 -5.59
C GLN A 312 20.93 -9.09 -4.14
N LEU A 313 21.77 -8.18 -3.63
CA LEU A 313 21.62 -7.62 -2.28
C LEU A 313 20.29 -6.89 -2.12
N LEU A 314 19.91 -6.04 -3.09
CA LEU A 314 18.61 -5.37 -3.05
C LEU A 314 17.43 -6.31 -3.26
N SER A 315 17.62 -7.42 -3.99
CA SER A 315 16.59 -8.44 -4.18
C SER A 315 16.43 -9.37 -2.98
N ALA A 316 17.42 -9.44 -2.08
CA ALA A 316 17.44 -10.34 -0.95
C ALA A 316 16.15 -10.27 -0.12
N SER A 317 15.72 -11.42 0.39
CA SER A 317 14.50 -11.57 1.16
C SER A 317 14.68 -11.03 2.58
N CYS A 318 14.51 -9.73 2.74
CA CYS A 318 14.46 -9.06 4.04
C CYS A 318 13.21 -8.19 4.11
N GLN A 319 12.63 -8.03 5.31
CA GLN A 319 11.47 -7.17 5.55
C GLN A 319 11.82 -5.67 5.49
N THR A 320 13.10 -5.34 5.57
CA THR A 320 13.64 -3.98 5.53
C THR A 320 14.95 -3.99 4.77
N VAL A 321 15.19 -2.98 3.95
CA VAL A 321 16.48 -2.76 3.28
C VAL A 321 17.06 -1.46 3.80
N ARG A 322 18.31 -1.48 4.26
CA ARG A 322 19.05 -0.29 4.68
C ARG A 322 20.06 0.08 3.60
N MET A 323 19.98 1.29 3.07
CA MET A 323 20.85 1.78 2.01
C MET A 323 21.53 3.06 2.46
N GLU A 324 22.86 3.10 2.37
CA GLU A 324 23.59 4.37 2.44
C GLU A 324 23.69 4.91 1.02
N ILE A 325 23.03 6.04 0.76
CA ILE A 325 23.01 6.69 -0.56
C ILE A 325 23.69 8.04 -0.52
N LEU A 326 24.38 8.42 -1.59
CA LEU A 326 24.79 9.80 -1.84
C LEU A 326 23.82 10.42 -2.85
N PRO A 327 23.02 11.43 -2.45
CA PRO A 327 22.06 12.05 -3.35
C PRO A 327 22.71 12.64 -4.61
N GLN A 328 22.01 12.54 -5.75
CA GLN A 328 22.53 12.96 -7.05
C GLN A 328 23.04 14.41 -7.07
N HIS A 329 22.38 15.33 -6.37
CA HIS A 329 22.79 16.75 -6.34
C HIS A 329 24.14 16.98 -5.66
N GLN A 330 24.58 16.06 -4.81
CA GLN A 330 25.94 16.06 -4.24
C GLN A 330 26.94 15.28 -5.08
N ALA A 331 26.45 14.28 -5.81
CA ALA A 331 27.25 13.44 -6.70
C ALA A 331 27.64 14.13 -8.02
N ARG A 332 27.05 15.30 -8.34
CA ARG A 332 27.51 16.10 -9.48
C ARG A 332 28.79 16.87 -9.11
N PRO A 333 29.90 16.70 -9.85
CA PRO A 333 30.98 17.68 -9.83
C PRO A 333 30.38 19.05 -10.18
N ALA A 334 30.80 20.10 -9.49
CA ALA A 334 30.40 21.48 -9.81
C ALA A 334 30.92 21.87 -11.21
N LEU A 335 30.20 21.48 -12.26
CA LEU A 335 30.41 21.93 -13.62
C LEU A 335 29.23 22.83 -13.98
N ASN A 336 29.57 24.11 -14.19
CA ASN A 336 28.74 25.24 -14.61
C ASN A 336 28.15 26.09 -13.47
N ALA A 337 29.03 26.86 -12.81
CA ALA A 337 28.62 28.21 -12.42
C ALA A 337 28.32 29.00 -13.71
N PRO A 338 27.17 29.68 -13.85
CA PRO A 338 26.96 30.57 -14.98
C PRO A 338 28.04 31.66 -14.96
N GLN A 339 28.87 31.70 -16.00
CA GLN A 339 29.79 32.80 -16.21
C GLN A 339 28.97 34.09 -16.31
N HIS A 340 29.03 34.91 -15.26
CA HIS A 340 28.48 36.24 -15.26
C HIS A 340 29.28 37.05 -16.29
N VAL A 341 28.78 37.14 -17.52
CA VAL A 341 29.33 38.02 -18.56
C VAL A 341 29.20 39.45 -18.05
N LYS A 342 30.30 40.02 -17.56
CA LYS A 342 30.41 41.45 -17.29
C LYS A 342 30.31 42.17 -18.63
N VAL A 343 29.14 42.72 -18.94
CA VAL A 343 28.96 43.68 -20.02
C VAL A 343 29.69 44.95 -19.61
N GLN A 344 30.89 45.15 -20.16
CA GLN A 344 31.64 46.39 -20.08
C GLN A 344 30.94 47.39 -21.01
N ARG A 345 30.30 48.42 -20.44
CA ARG A 345 29.90 49.61 -21.23
C ARG A 345 31.15 50.47 -21.42
N SER A 346 31.53 50.66 -22.67
CA SER A 346 32.56 51.62 -23.10
C SER A 346 32.02 53.05 -22.92
N PRO A 347 32.92 54.03 -22.69
CA PRO A 347 32.57 55.40 -22.28
C PRO A 347 31.89 56.25 -23.36
#